data_AF-A0A7C7A4X1-F1
#
_entry.id   AF-A0A7C7A4X1-F1
#
_cell.length_a   1.000
_cell.length_b   1.000
_cell.length_c   1.000
_cell.angle_alpha   90.00
_cell.angle_beta   90.00
_cell.angle_gamma   90.00
#
_symmetry.space_group_name_H-M   'P 1'
#
loop_
_entity.id
_entity.type
_entity.pdbx_description
1 polymer ?
#
loop_
_entity_poly.entity_id
_entity_poly.type
_entity_poly.pdbx_seq_one_letter_code
_entity_poly.pdbx_strand_id
1 'polypeptide(L)'
;STTGNSSVVAIKDAKIAGLNCGACGYDECAKLPKPNDGFEFAGPFCAWRLVDLGIAIGSAAKTASMLNVDNRIMYRIGVVARKMGIIDGDVVLGIPLSATGKNIFFDR
;
A
#
# COMPACT_ATOMS: atom_id res chain seq x y z
N SER A 1 4.37 -14.67 -21.40
CA SER A 1 4.02 -14.55 -19.98
C SER A 1 3.43 -13.17 -19.76
N THR A 2 2.21 -13.11 -19.26
CA THR A 2 1.32 -11.94 -19.23
C THR A 2 1.95 -10.78 -18.45
N THR A 3 2.29 -9.68 -19.12
CA THR A 3 2.76 -8.43 -18.51
C THR A 3 1.58 -7.73 -17.83
N GLY A 4 1.24 -8.17 -16.62
CA GLY A 4 0.34 -7.45 -15.72
C GLY A 4 1.14 -6.38 -14.99
N ASN A 5 0.99 -5.12 -15.40
CA ASN A 5 1.60 -4.02 -14.66
C ASN A 5 0.98 -3.97 -13.26
N SER A 6 1.80 -3.89 -12.22
CA SER A 6 1.34 -3.84 -10.83
C SER A 6 1.89 -2.57 -10.20
N SER A 7 1.01 -1.66 -9.78
CA SER A 7 1.42 -0.44 -9.07
C SER A 7 1.42 -0.73 -7.58
N VAL A 8 2.52 -0.41 -6.91
CA VAL A 8 2.69 -0.67 -5.48
C VAL A 8 3.02 0.64 -4.79
N VAL A 9 2.38 0.90 -3.66
CA VAL A 9 2.63 2.09 -2.83
C VAL A 9 3.20 1.63 -1.50
N ALA A 10 4.27 2.28 -1.08
CA ALA A 10 4.97 1.98 0.16
C ALA A 10 5.12 3.22 1.02
N ILE A 11 5.06 3.02 2.35
CA ILE A 11 5.56 3.99 3.31
C ILE A 11 6.87 3.49 3.88
N LYS A 12 7.83 4.39 4.00
CA LYS A 12 9.12 4.19 4.65
C LYS A 12 9.40 5.33 5.62
N ASP A 13 9.93 5.00 6.79
CA ASP A 13 10.36 5.97 7.81
C ASP A 13 9.27 6.99 8.19
N ALA A 14 8.03 6.49 8.37
CA ALA A 14 6.86 7.33 8.58
C ALA A 14 6.99 8.16 9.87
N LYS A 15 7.19 9.47 9.74
CA LYS A 15 7.21 10.38 10.89
C LYS A 15 5.83 10.44 11.56
N ILE A 16 5.85 10.50 12.90
CA ILE A 16 4.66 10.73 13.72
C ILE A 16 3.99 12.07 13.38
N ALA A 17 2.66 12.13 13.50
CA ALA A 17 1.89 13.34 13.24
C ALA A 17 2.00 14.41 14.36
N GLY A 18 2.47 14.04 15.55
CA GLY A 18 2.65 14.97 16.68
C GLY A 18 1.35 15.39 17.39
N LEU A 19 0.23 14.73 17.12
CA LEU A 19 -1.09 15.11 17.62
C LEU A 19 -1.44 14.60 19.03
N ASN A 20 -0.66 13.67 19.60
CA ASN A 20 -0.93 13.00 20.89
C ASN A 20 -2.38 12.49 21.01
N CYS A 21 -2.91 11.92 19.93
CA CYS A 21 -4.33 11.58 19.79
C CYS A 21 -4.73 10.20 20.34
N GLY A 22 -3.79 9.37 20.81
CA GLY A 22 -4.10 8.02 21.31
C GLY A 22 -4.45 6.97 20.24
N ALA A 23 -4.75 7.35 19.00
CA ALA A 23 -5.30 6.43 17.97
C ALA A 23 -4.40 5.23 17.60
N CYS A 24 -3.10 5.31 17.87
CA CYS A 24 -2.15 4.22 17.66
C CYS A 24 -1.91 3.36 18.92
N GLY A 25 -2.69 3.57 19.99
CA GLY A 25 -2.55 2.89 21.28
C GLY A 25 -1.58 3.56 22.26
N TYR A 26 -1.02 4.73 21.92
CA TYR A 26 -0.10 5.50 22.77
C TYR A 26 -0.61 6.93 22.97
N ASP A 27 -0.69 7.38 24.22
CA ASP A 27 -1.21 8.71 24.60
C ASP A 27 -0.34 9.86 24.08
N GLU A 28 0.97 9.64 24.00
CA GLU A 28 1.92 10.61 23.48
C GLU A 28 2.63 10.03 22.27
N CYS A 29 2.74 10.81 21.19
CA CYS A 29 3.43 10.37 19.98
C CYS A 29 4.91 10.06 20.24
N ALA A 30 5.54 10.70 21.23
CA ALA A 30 6.90 10.42 21.64
C ALA A 30 7.08 9.03 22.28
N LYS A 31 6.00 8.42 22.79
CA LYS A 31 6.00 7.06 23.38
C LYS A 31 5.85 5.96 22.33
N LEU A 32 5.53 6.31 21.08
CA LEU A 32 5.44 5.33 19.99
C LEU A 32 6.85 4.78 19.72
N PRO A 33 7.09 3.47 19.93
CA PRO A 33 8.41 2.89 19.71
C PRO A 33 8.76 2.89 18.22
N LYS A 34 10.05 2.78 17.92
CA LYS A 34 10.49 2.60 16.54
C LYS A 34 9.87 1.33 15.95
N PRO A 35 9.47 1.35 14.66
CA PRO A 35 8.98 0.16 14.01
C PRO A 35 10.00 -0.96 14.07
N ASN A 36 9.53 -2.18 14.32
CA ASN A 36 10.28 -3.42 14.19
C ASN A 36 9.60 -4.32 13.17
N ASP A 37 10.36 -5.23 12.57
CA ASP A 37 9.83 -6.19 11.62
C ASP A 37 8.88 -7.20 12.27
N GLY A 38 7.65 -7.23 11.78
CA GLY A 38 6.70 -8.31 12.06
C GLY A 38 6.71 -9.40 10.99
N PHE A 39 5.77 -10.35 11.09
CA PHE A 39 5.69 -11.48 10.16
C PHE A 39 5.38 -11.09 8.71
N GLU A 40 4.56 -10.05 8.51
CA GLU A 40 4.17 -9.54 7.18
C GLU A 40 4.58 -8.08 6.97
N PHE A 41 4.43 -7.23 7.99
CA PHE A 41 4.77 -5.81 7.95
C PHE A 41 5.51 -5.39 9.21
N ALA A 42 6.24 -4.28 9.12
CA ALA A 42 6.80 -3.64 10.30
C ALA A 42 5.70 -2.91 11.11
N GLY A 43 6.01 -2.56 12.35
CA GLY A 43 5.15 -1.75 13.20
C GLY A 43 5.73 -1.54 14.59
N PRO A 44 5.11 -0.69 15.43
CA PRO A 44 3.88 0.05 15.19
C PRO A 44 4.09 1.33 14.36
N PHE A 45 3.01 1.82 13.73
CA PHE A 45 2.98 3.09 13.00
C PHE A 45 1.94 4.04 13.57
N CYS A 46 2.16 5.34 13.36
CA CYS A 46 1.13 6.34 13.66
C CYS A 46 -0.11 6.06 12.79
N ALA A 47 -1.29 5.99 13.41
CA ALA A 47 -2.55 5.67 12.73
C ALA A 47 -2.81 6.62 11.54
N TRP A 48 -2.48 7.90 11.69
CA TRP A 48 -2.61 8.89 10.62
C TRP A 48 -1.72 8.61 9.42
N ARG A 49 -0.54 8.00 9.60
CA ARG A 49 0.32 7.61 8.46
C ARG A 49 -0.27 6.43 7.69
N LEU A 50 -0.94 5.51 8.37
CA LEU A 50 -1.69 4.44 7.71
C LEU A 50 -2.92 4.99 6.98
N VAL A 51 -3.58 6.02 7.52
CA VAL A 51 -4.66 6.73 6.82
C VAL A 51 -4.12 7.45 5.57
N ASP A 52 -3.00 8.17 5.68
CA ASP A 52 -2.36 8.83 4.54
C ASP A 52 -1.99 7.82 3.44
N LEU A 53 -1.51 6.63 3.82
CA LEU A 53 -1.28 5.51 2.89
C LEU A 53 -2.57 5.09 2.18
N GLY A 54 -3.64 4.92 2.95
CA GLY A 54 -4.95 4.57 2.44
C GLY A 54 -5.46 5.60 1.43
N ILE A 55 -5.28 6.89 1.70
CA ILE A 55 -5.63 7.98 0.78
C ILE A 55 -4.79 7.88 -0.50
N ALA A 56 -3.47 7.72 -0.39
CA ALA A 56 -2.58 7.64 -1.55
C ALA A 56 -2.96 6.46 -2.47
N ILE A 57 -3.23 5.30 -1.90
CA ILE A 57 -3.64 4.10 -2.64
C ILE A 57 -5.04 4.27 -3.20
N GLY A 58 -5.97 4.85 -2.42
CA GLY A 58 -7.32 5.15 -2.88
C GLY A 58 -7.33 6.07 -4.10
N SER A 59 -6.47 7.09 -4.11
CA SER A 59 -6.27 7.96 -5.27
C SER A 59 -5.70 7.20 -6.47
N ALA A 60 -4.71 6.33 -6.28
CA ALA A 60 -4.16 5.49 -7.35
C ALA A 60 -5.22 4.53 -7.94
N ALA A 61 -6.02 3.89 -7.07
CA ALA A 61 -7.12 3.01 -7.45
C ALA A 61 -8.22 3.78 -8.22
N LYS A 62 -8.54 5.01 -7.80
CA LYS A 62 -9.49 5.88 -8.50
C LYS A 62 -8.99 6.22 -9.90
N THR A 63 -7.71 6.57 -10.05
CA THR A 63 -7.10 6.83 -11.36
C THR A 63 -7.14 5.60 -12.26
N ALA A 64 -6.80 4.43 -11.74
CA ALA A 64 -6.93 3.18 -12.48
C ALA A 64 -8.38 2.88 -12.91
N SER A 65 -9.35 3.14 -12.03
CA SER A 65 -10.77 2.98 -12.33
C SER A 65 -11.26 3.95 -13.41
N MET A 66 -10.78 5.20 -13.42
CA MET A 66 -11.09 6.16 -14.50
C MET A 66 -10.57 5.68 -15.87
N LEU A 67 -9.55 4.82 -15.88
CA LEU A 67 -9.00 4.19 -17.08
C LEU A 67 -9.67 2.83 -17.42
N ASN A 68 -10.79 2.50 -16.77
CA ASN A 68 -11.49 1.21 -16.89
C ASN A 68 -10.62 -0.02 -16.57
N VAL A 69 -9.57 0.16 -15.76
CA VAL A 69 -8.73 -0.93 -15.31
C VAL A 69 -9.33 -1.52 -14.03
N ASP A 70 -9.63 -2.81 -14.05
CA ASP A 70 -10.03 -3.54 -12.85
C ASP A 70 -8.88 -3.47 -11.84
N ASN A 71 -9.19 -2.95 -10.65
CA ASN A 71 -8.23 -2.75 -9.59
C ASN A 71 -8.86 -3.13 -8.24
N ARG A 72 -8.16 -3.99 -7.49
CA ARG A 72 -8.48 -4.30 -6.09
C ARG A 72 -7.23 -4.09 -5.26
N ILE A 73 -7.32 -3.27 -4.21
CA ILE A 73 -6.21 -3.11 -3.26
C ILE A 73 -5.96 -4.47 -2.59
N MET A 74 -4.76 -5.01 -2.76
CA MET A 74 -4.36 -6.32 -2.25
C MET A 74 -3.14 -6.21 -1.34
N TYR A 75 -3.32 -6.52 -0.06
CA TYR A 75 -2.22 -6.52 0.91
C TYR A 75 -1.16 -7.59 0.58
N ARG A 76 -1.59 -8.78 0.11
CA ARG A 76 -0.70 -9.92 -0.17
C ARG A 76 0.38 -9.60 -1.20
N ILE A 77 0.03 -8.84 -2.24
CA ILE A 77 0.99 -8.42 -3.27
C ILE A 77 2.08 -7.55 -2.66
N GLY A 78 1.70 -6.63 -1.76
CA GLY A 78 2.64 -5.80 -1.04
C GLY A 78 3.56 -6.59 -0.10
N VAL A 79 3.02 -7.56 0.65
CA VAL A 79 3.82 -8.47 1.50
C VAL A 79 4.84 -9.25 0.67
N VAL A 80 4.43 -9.81 -0.46
CA VAL A 80 5.33 -10.58 -1.34
C VAL A 80 6.39 -9.69 -1.96
N ALA A 81 6.02 -8.52 -2.48
CA ALA A 81 6.98 -7.57 -3.05
C ALA A 81 8.02 -7.10 -2.04
N ARG A 82 7.61 -6.86 -0.79
CA ARG A 82 8.50 -6.55 0.34
C ARG A 82 9.44 -7.71 0.66
N LYS A 83 8.90 -8.93 0.83
CA LYS A 83 9.69 -10.13 1.15
C LYS A 83 10.67 -10.53 0.04
N MET A 84 10.34 -10.23 -1.21
CA MET A 84 11.22 -10.44 -2.37
C MET A 84 12.28 -9.33 -2.54
N GLY A 85 12.25 -8.27 -1.73
CA GLY A 85 13.18 -7.14 -1.83
C GLY A 85 13.02 -6.31 -3.11
N ILE A 86 11.87 -6.44 -3.79
CA ILE A 86 11.57 -5.70 -5.03
C ILE A 86 11.29 -4.23 -4.71
N ILE A 87 10.70 -3.98 -3.54
CA ILE A 87 10.36 -2.64 -3.05
C ILE A 87 10.82 -2.53 -1.60
N ASP A 88 11.55 -1.45 -1.32
CA ASP A 88 11.94 -1.07 0.02
C ASP A 88 10.83 -0.23 0.66
N GLY A 89 10.30 -0.71 1.79
CA GLY A 89 9.19 -0.08 2.49
C GLY A 89 8.75 -0.85 3.72
N ASP A 90 8.30 -0.12 4.73
CA ASP A 90 7.87 -0.67 6.00
C ASP A 90 6.47 -1.29 5.92
N VAL A 91 5.57 -0.59 5.22
CA VAL A 91 4.24 -1.05 4.86
C VAL A 91 4.08 -0.86 3.36
N VAL A 92 3.77 -1.95 2.68
CA VAL A 92 3.69 -2.00 1.22
C VAL A 92 2.33 -2.58 0.85
N LEU A 93 1.58 -1.89 0.00
CA LEU A 93 0.28 -2.33 -0.48
C LEU A 93 0.26 -2.27 -2.01
N GLY A 94 -0.23 -3.34 -2.62
CA GLY A 94 -0.27 -3.48 -4.08
C GLY A 94 -1.65 -3.20 -4.64
N ILE A 95 -1.69 -2.58 -5.81
CA ILE A 95 -2.84 -2.55 -6.71
C ILE A 95 -2.41 -3.33 -7.97
N PRO A 96 -2.89 -4.57 -8.16
CA PRO A 96 -2.73 -5.25 -9.44
C PRO A 96 -3.54 -4.46 -10.47
N LEU A 97 -2.90 -4.04 -11.56
CA LEU A 97 -3.58 -3.43 -12.68
C LEU A 97 -3.74 -4.50 -13.76
N SER A 98 -4.95 -5.03 -13.91
CA SER A 98 -5.23 -5.91 -15.04
C SER A 98 -5.62 -5.08 -16.25
N ALA A 99 -4.64 -4.68 -17.05
CA ALA A 99 -4.87 -4.18 -18.40
C ALA A 99 -5.15 -5.34 -19.39
N THR A 100 -5.91 -6.36 -18.95
CA THR A 100 -6.47 -7.31 -19.90
C THR A 100 -7.65 -6.64 -20.56
N GLY A 101 -7.40 -6.00 -21.71
CA GLY A 101 -8.44 -5.94 -22.71
C GLY A 101 -8.85 -7.36 -23.01
N LYS A 102 -9.93 -7.86 -22.40
CA LYS A 102 -10.81 -8.75 -23.17
C LYS A 102 -11.45 -7.88 -24.24
N ASN A 103 -10.65 -7.49 -25.24
CA ASN A 103 -11.17 -7.13 -26.54
C ASN A 103 -11.63 -8.44 -27.16
N ILE A 104 -12.87 -8.83 -26.87
CA ILE A 104 -13.62 -9.87 -27.57
C ILE A 104 -13.87 -9.54 -29.07
N PHE A 105 -13.32 -8.41 -29.56
CA PHE A 105 -13.45 -7.93 -30.94
C PHE A 105 -12.14 -7.89 -31.74
N PHE A 106 -10.99 -8.26 -31.17
CA PHE A 106 -9.69 -8.26 -31.88
C PHE A 106 -9.03 -9.65 -31.89
N ASP A 107 -9.82 -10.68 -32.22
CA ASP A 107 -9.33 -12.00 -32.63
C ASP A 107 -9.99 -12.44 -33.95
N ARG A 108 -10.02 -11.54 -34.94
CA ARG A 108 -10.27 -11.86 -36.35
C ARG A 108 -9.70 -10.81 -37.29
#